data_AF-A0AAW2S4W0-F1
#
_entry.id   AF-A0AAW2S4W0-F1
#
_cell.length_a   1.000
_cell.length_b   1.000
_cell.length_c   1.000
_cell.angle_alpha   90.00
_cell.angle_beta   90.00
_cell.angle_gamma   90.00
#
_symmetry.space_group_name_H-M   'P 1'
#
loop_
_entity.id
_entity.type
_entity.pdbx_description
1 polymer ?
#
loop_
_entity_poly.entity_id
_entity_poly.type
_entity_poly.pdbx_seq_one_letter_code
_entity_poly.pdbx_strand_id
1 'polypeptide(L)'
;MVCKPVEWKSTVVNPTTLAEVRGGYLSQPTGDIYHRYRLLTSHDNSHFFIKLEPDSRHGLLTIMPVINKLQAIPFEIHREGLSFILNNRDYLEECGILMPRFLASLNLKNASDILRKIYAEDESIKNVCNFPQLLQILLQRVQHARSESFILTLASAYEGYQFYLPSFIDFRGRIYRSGILHFHERDLARSLIVFAPNPYDSYDSEIDKRCRKILYCSAPFHYKSFQSYTESNEWYNDNKSSFNTSDHSLIEFALHAKKPFQFIANVLSLERKTDPSTIPVT
;
A
#
# COMPACT_ATOMS: atom_id res chain seq x y z
N MET A 1 11.34 -2.18 -6.85
CA MET A 1 12.56 -2.28 -7.70
C MET A 1 12.30 -1.50 -8.98
N VAL A 2 13.24 -0.68 -9.47
CA VAL A 2 13.07 0.06 -10.73
C VAL A 2 13.41 -0.74 -12.00
N CYS A 3 13.66 -2.04 -11.83
CA CYS A 3 13.94 -2.99 -12.90
C CYS A 3 13.08 -4.24 -12.70
N LYS A 4 12.77 -4.92 -13.81
CA LYS A 4 11.99 -6.16 -13.79
C LYS A 4 12.67 -7.19 -12.87
N PRO A 5 11.93 -7.83 -11.93
CA PRO A 5 12.52 -8.80 -11.02
C PRO A 5 13.11 -10.00 -11.75
N VAL A 6 14.13 -10.62 -11.15
CA VAL A 6 14.66 -11.90 -11.65
C VAL A 6 13.57 -12.95 -11.51
N GLU A 7 13.33 -13.69 -12.59
CA GLU A 7 12.39 -14.81 -12.53
C GLU A 7 12.82 -15.84 -11.48
N TRP A 8 11.86 -16.26 -10.66
CA TRP A 8 12.03 -17.41 -9.80
C TRP A 8 12.25 -18.64 -10.66
N LYS A 9 13.42 -19.25 -10.50
CA LYS A 9 13.85 -20.47 -11.20
C LYS A 9 14.52 -21.44 -10.23
N SER A 10 14.42 -22.73 -10.54
CA SER A 10 15.13 -23.76 -9.78
C SER A 10 16.62 -23.65 -10.07
N THR A 11 17.44 -23.82 -9.03
CA THR A 11 18.89 -23.90 -9.15
C THR A 11 19.37 -25.31 -9.51
N VAL A 12 18.49 -26.31 -9.38
CA VAL A 12 18.77 -27.73 -9.66
C VAL A 12 17.69 -28.33 -10.55
N VAL A 13 17.97 -29.46 -11.19
CA VAL A 13 17.03 -30.12 -12.12
C VAL A 13 15.78 -30.65 -11.40
N ASN A 14 15.96 -31.19 -10.20
CA ASN A 14 14.89 -31.78 -9.38
C ASN A 14 14.89 -31.15 -7.98
N PRO A 15 14.36 -29.93 -7.82
CA PRO A 15 14.27 -29.28 -6.51
C PRO A 15 13.36 -30.09 -5.59
N THR A 16 13.87 -30.40 -4.42
CA THR A 16 13.17 -31.09 -3.33
C THR A 16 12.63 -30.11 -2.29
N THR A 17 13.07 -28.84 -2.33
CA THR A 17 12.64 -27.78 -1.40
C THR A 17 12.54 -26.42 -2.07
N LEU A 18 11.74 -25.51 -1.50
CA LEU A 18 11.68 -24.10 -1.96
C LEU A 18 13.00 -23.34 -1.72
N ALA A 19 13.89 -23.87 -0.87
CA ALA A 19 15.21 -23.30 -0.65
C ALA A 19 16.14 -23.46 -1.86
N GLU A 20 15.80 -24.31 -2.83
CA GLU A 20 16.55 -24.50 -4.08
C GLU A 20 16.05 -23.59 -5.21
N VAL A 21 15.12 -22.67 -4.91
CA VAL A 21 14.58 -21.69 -5.85
C VAL A 21 15.21 -20.31 -5.59
N ARG A 22 15.57 -19.59 -6.66
CA ARG A 22 16.18 -18.25 -6.60
C ARG A 22 15.51 -17.31 -7.61
N GLY A 23 15.39 -16.03 -7.25
CA GLY A 23 14.68 -15.01 -8.03
C GLY A 23 14.33 -13.79 -7.18
N GLY A 24 13.44 -12.95 -7.69
CA GLY A 24 13.03 -11.71 -7.05
C GLY A 24 14.05 -10.58 -7.27
N TYR A 25 14.87 -10.29 -6.27
CA TYR A 25 15.85 -9.20 -6.35
C TYR A 25 17.06 -9.53 -7.24
N LEU A 26 17.65 -8.51 -7.86
CA LEU A 26 18.84 -8.64 -8.73
C LEU A 26 20.08 -9.12 -7.95
N SER A 27 20.43 -8.37 -6.91
CA SER A 27 21.45 -8.75 -5.95
C SER A 27 20.83 -9.83 -5.07
N GLN A 28 21.04 -11.10 -5.39
CA GLN A 28 20.58 -12.23 -4.58
C GLN A 28 21.37 -12.25 -3.27
N PRO A 29 20.93 -11.59 -2.18
CA PRO A 29 21.81 -11.34 -1.06
C PRO A 29 21.94 -12.64 -0.25
N THR A 30 23.16 -12.94 0.20
CA THR A 30 23.47 -14.14 0.98
C THR A 30 23.58 -13.79 2.47
N GLY A 31 23.09 -14.67 3.37
CA GLY A 31 23.14 -14.52 4.83
C GLY A 31 21.78 -14.56 5.56
N ASP A 32 21.81 -14.63 6.89
CA ASP A 32 20.62 -14.85 7.74
C ASP A 32 19.65 -13.66 7.81
N ILE A 33 20.15 -12.43 7.62
CA ILE A 33 19.31 -11.21 7.56
C ILE A 33 18.34 -11.26 6.35
N TYR A 34 18.62 -12.11 5.37
CA TYR A 34 17.97 -12.13 4.06
C TYR A 34 17.00 -13.31 3.87
N HIS A 35 16.66 -14.07 4.93
CA HIS A 35 15.57 -15.07 4.88
C HIS A 35 14.24 -14.47 4.40
N ARG A 36 14.04 -13.17 4.61
CA ARG A 36 12.88 -12.39 4.12
C ARG A 36 12.82 -12.20 2.60
N TYR A 37 13.89 -12.53 1.87
CA TYR A 37 13.99 -12.37 0.41
C TYR A 37 14.13 -13.70 -0.32
N ARG A 38 13.87 -14.82 0.37
CA ARG A 38 13.68 -16.13 -0.24
C ARG A 38 12.24 -16.30 -0.68
N LEU A 39 11.99 -17.21 -1.62
CA LEU A 39 10.63 -17.50 -2.08
C LEU A 39 9.73 -17.89 -0.90
N LEU A 40 10.22 -18.73 0.01
CA LEU A 40 9.56 -19.01 1.28
C LEU A 40 9.98 -17.99 2.35
N THR A 41 9.06 -17.12 2.76
CA THR A 41 9.28 -16.17 3.84
C THR A 41 9.01 -16.83 5.19
N SER A 42 10.00 -17.57 5.71
CA SER A 42 9.98 -18.08 7.08
C SER A 42 11.22 -17.63 7.84
N HIS A 43 11.01 -17.19 9.09
CA HIS A 43 12.11 -16.98 10.04
C HIS A 43 12.61 -18.30 10.65
N ASP A 44 11.84 -19.37 10.47
CA ASP A 44 12.11 -20.70 11.03
C ASP A 44 12.21 -21.72 9.88
N ASN A 45 13.38 -21.76 9.24
CA ASN A 45 13.63 -22.71 8.16
C ASN A 45 13.76 -24.16 8.65
N SER A 46 13.98 -24.35 9.96
CA SER A 46 14.12 -25.67 10.59
C SER A 46 12.79 -26.39 10.81
N HIS A 47 11.65 -25.69 10.84
CA HIS A 47 10.35 -26.31 11.11
C HIS A 47 9.40 -26.36 9.91
N PHE A 48 9.73 -25.67 8.81
CA PHE A 48 8.93 -25.68 7.57
C PHE A 48 9.68 -26.37 6.42
N PHE A 49 9.75 -27.69 6.48
CA PHE A 49 10.20 -28.52 5.36
C PHE A 49 9.07 -28.71 4.36
N ILE A 50 8.85 -27.72 3.49
CA ILE A 50 7.97 -27.90 2.33
C ILE A 50 8.72 -28.77 1.33
N LYS A 51 8.50 -30.08 1.42
CA LYS A 51 9.04 -31.06 0.49
C LYS A 51 8.27 -30.98 -0.82
N LEU A 52 9.01 -30.77 -1.90
CA LEU A 52 8.50 -30.82 -3.25
C LEU A 52 8.67 -32.27 -3.71
N GLU A 53 7.57 -33.00 -3.85
CA GLU A 53 7.63 -34.40 -4.27
C GLU A 53 8.22 -34.57 -5.67
N PRO A 54 8.84 -35.72 -6.01
CA PRO A 54 9.44 -35.94 -7.33
C PRO A 54 8.45 -35.82 -8.50
N ASP A 55 7.18 -36.19 -8.29
CA ASP A 55 6.08 -35.98 -9.24
C ASP A 55 5.42 -34.59 -9.12
N SER A 56 5.81 -33.79 -8.11
CA SER A 56 5.41 -32.38 -7.95
C SER A 56 6.15 -31.42 -8.89
N ARG A 57 6.82 -31.94 -9.93
CA ARG A 57 7.23 -31.14 -11.09
C ARG A 57 6.07 -30.25 -11.55
N HIS A 58 4.82 -30.75 -11.53
CA HIS A 58 3.63 -29.94 -11.77
C HIS A 58 3.41 -28.79 -10.78
N GLY A 59 3.64 -28.98 -9.48
CA GLY A 59 3.42 -27.93 -8.47
C GLY A 59 4.37 -26.73 -8.63
N LEU A 60 5.66 -26.98 -8.80
CA LEU A 60 6.65 -25.93 -9.07
C LEU A 60 6.46 -25.31 -10.46
N LEU A 61 6.24 -26.13 -11.49
CA LEU A 61 5.94 -25.65 -12.85
C LEU A 61 4.63 -24.84 -12.90
N THR A 62 3.74 -24.97 -11.91
CA THR A 62 2.51 -24.17 -11.83
C THR A 62 2.71 -22.90 -11.00
N ILE A 63 3.36 -22.98 -9.84
CA ILE A 63 3.53 -21.83 -8.95
C ILE A 63 4.50 -20.81 -9.55
N MET A 64 5.62 -21.25 -10.15
CA MET A 64 6.67 -20.34 -10.61
C MET A 64 6.20 -19.40 -11.73
N PRO A 65 5.48 -19.87 -12.77
CA PRO A 65 4.88 -18.97 -13.76
C PRO A 65 3.92 -17.95 -13.15
N VAL A 66 3.11 -18.34 -12.15
CA VAL A 66 2.18 -17.44 -11.48
C VAL A 66 2.94 -16.34 -10.73
N ILE A 67 3.93 -16.70 -9.92
CA ILE A 67 4.73 -15.75 -9.15
C ILE A 67 5.53 -14.83 -10.08
N ASN A 68 6.12 -15.39 -11.14
CA ASN A 68 6.85 -14.64 -12.15
C ASN A 68 5.94 -13.65 -12.88
N LYS A 69 4.73 -14.07 -13.25
CA LYS A 69 3.73 -13.18 -13.85
C LYS A 69 3.35 -12.05 -12.89
N LEU A 70 3.08 -12.36 -11.63
CA LEU A 70 2.65 -11.37 -10.63
C LEU A 70 3.73 -10.36 -10.25
N GLN A 71 5.00 -10.76 -10.21
CA GLN A 71 6.11 -9.83 -9.92
C GLN A 71 6.55 -9.02 -11.16
N ALA A 72 6.23 -9.50 -12.36
CA ALA A 72 6.54 -8.84 -13.62
C ALA A 72 5.56 -7.71 -13.98
N ILE A 73 4.51 -7.50 -13.19
CA ILE A 73 3.57 -6.39 -13.38
C ILE A 73 4.28 -5.09 -13.01
N PRO A 74 4.42 -4.13 -13.95
CA PRO A 74 4.95 -2.81 -13.64
C PRO A 74 3.88 -1.94 -12.98
N PHE A 75 4.32 -1.12 -12.04
CA PHE A 75 3.53 -0.13 -11.33
C PHE A 75 4.18 1.24 -11.46
N GLU A 76 3.38 2.28 -11.31
CA GLU A 76 3.82 3.66 -11.21
C GLU A 76 3.18 4.33 -10.00
N ILE A 77 3.73 5.49 -9.62
CA ILE A 77 3.13 6.32 -8.58
C ILE A 77 1.99 7.13 -9.18
N HIS A 78 0.85 7.17 -8.50
CA HIS A 78 -0.27 8.02 -8.84
C HIS A 78 0.12 9.50 -8.67
N ARG A 79 0.71 10.10 -9.72
CA ARG A 79 1.28 11.44 -9.69
C ARG A 79 0.29 12.49 -9.19
N GLU A 80 -0.95 12.45 -9.67
CA GLU A 80 -1.97 13.41 -9.25
C GLU A 80 -2.38 13.21 -7.80
N GLY A 81 -2.58 11.96 -7.37
CA GLY A 81 -2.86 11.64 -5.97
C GLY A 81 -1.73 12.08 -5.04
N LEU A 82 -0.48 11.83 -5.42
CA LEU A 82 0.69 12.29 -4.66
C LEU A 82 0.76 13.82 -4.59
N SER A 83 0.63 14.49 -5.75
CA SER A 83 0.66 15.95 -5.82
C SER A 83 -0.45 16.58 -4.99
N PHE A 84 -1.66 16.02 -5.04
CA PHE A 84 -2.79 16.46 -4.20
C PHE A 84 -2.46 16.36 -2.71
N ILE A 85 -1.91 15.21 -2.27
CA ILE A 85 -1.56 14.99 -0.87
C ILE A 85 -0.45 15.95 -0.42
N LEU A 86 0.58 16.18 -1.24
CA LEU A 86 1.68 17.07 -0.89
C LEU A 86 1.25 18.53 -0.85
N ASN A 87 0.44 18.98 -1.81
CA ASN A 87 -0.05 20.36 -1.89
C ASN A 87 -1.05 20.70 -0.77
N ASN A 88 -1.84 19.71 -0.32
CA ASN A 88 -2.82 19.88 0.73
C ASN A 88 -2.38 19.26 2.07
N ARG A 89 -1.07 19.03 2.26
CA ARG A 89 -0.52 18.28 3.40
C ARG A 89 -0.91 18.89 4.75
N ASP A 90 -0.82 20.21 4.88
CA ASP A 90 -1.12 20.90 6.14
C ASP A 90 -2.60 20.74 6.52
N TYR A 91 -3.51 20.87 5.55
CA TYR A 91 -4.95 20.71 5.79
C TYR A 91 -5.33 19.24 6.07
N LEU A 92 -4.69 18.28 5.41
CA LEU A 92 -4.86 16.85 5.71
C LEU A 92 -4.40 16.49 7.14
N GLU A 93 -3.36 17.16 7.65
CA GLU A 93 -2.92 17.03 9.05
C GLU A 93 -3.89 17.70 10.02
N GLU A 94 -4.42 18.88 9.69
CA GLU A 94 -5.41 19.62 10.48
C GLU A 94 -6.71 18.83 10.66
N CYS A 95 -7.24 18.26 9.58
CA CYS A 95 -8.44 17.41 9.63
C CYS A 95 -8.19 16.01 10.22
N GLY A 96 -6.94 15.65 10.52
CA GLY A 96 -6.58 14.36 11.12
C GLY A 96 -6.59 13.16 10.18
N ILE A 97 -6.66 13.37 8.85
CA ILE A 97 -6.52 12.30 7.85
C ILE A 97 -5.05 11.83 7.78
N LEU A 98 -4.09 12.76 7.93
CA LEU A 98 -2.67 12.46 8.11
C LEU A 98 -2.24 12.75 9.55
N MET A 99 -1.28 11.99 10.05
CA MET A 99 -0.62 12.33 11.30
C MET A 99 0.30 13.54 11.10
N PRO A 100 0.38 14.43 12.10
CA PRO A 100 1.30 15.56 12.07
C PRO A 100 2.74 15.12 11.81
N ARG A 101 3.37 15.62 10.74
CA ARG A 101 4.72 15.17 10.32
C ARG A 101 5.79 15.40 11.38
N PHE A 102 5.63 16.39 12.24
CA PHE A 102 6.59 16.67 13.33
C PHE A 102 6.72 15.49 14.30
N LEU A 103 5.69 14.63 14.42
CA LEU A 103 5.76 13.41 15.23
C LEU A 103 6.77 12.42 14.67
N ALA A 104 7.02 12.42 13.36
CA ALA A 104 7.96 11.49 12.73
C ALA A 104 9.41 11.77 13.15
N SER A 105 9.77 13.05 13.34
CA SER A 105 11.10 13.51 13.74
C SER A 105 11.31 13.58 15.25
N LEU A 106 10.30 13.23 16.04
CA LEU A 106 10.33 13.37 17.49
C LEU A 106 11.32 12.39 18.15
N ASN A 107 12.13 12.90 19.08
CA ASN A 107 13.01 12.09 19.92
C ASN A 107 12.18 11.41 21.02
N LEU A 108 11.92 10.10 20.84
CA LEU A 108 11.04 9.34 21.71
C LEU A 108 11.46 9.33 23.18
N LYS A 109 12.77 9.34 23.48
CA LYS A 109 13.25 9.36 24.86
C LYS A 109 12.84 10.68 25.52
N ASN A 110 13.18 11.80 24.89
CA ASN A 110 12.87 13.13 25.41
C ASN A 110 11.35 13.32 25.59
N ALA A 111 10.55 12.93 24.58
CA ALA A 111 9.10 13.04 24.71
C ALA A 111 8.51 12.12 25.78
N SER A 112 9.05 10.91 25.97
CA SER A 112 8.63 10.00 27.03
C SER A 112 8.95 10.56 28.43
N ASP A 113 10.11 11.21 28.57
CA ASP A 113 10.52 11.83 29.83
C ASP A 113 9.65 13.06 30.16
N ILE A 114 9.34 13.89 29.16
CA ILE A 114 8.38 15.00 29.29
C ILE A 114 6.99 14.48 29.67
N LEU A 115 6.49 13.47 28.96
CA LEU A 115 5.18 12.86 29.25
C LEU A 115 5.12 12.31 30.66
N ARG A 116 6.19 11.65 31.14
CA ARG A 116 6.28 11.12 32.51
C ARG A 116 6.21 12.22 33.54
N LYS A 117 6.93 13.33 33.30
CA LYS A 117 6.91 14.50 34.19
C LYS A 117 5.50 15.11 34.28
N ILE A 118 4.89 15.40 33.13
CA ILE A 118 3.54 15.98 33.07
C ILE A 118 2.52 15.06 33.76
N TYR A 119 2.59 13.75 33.48
CA TYR A 119 1.69 12.78 34.13
C TYR A 119 1.86 12.74 35.65
N ALA A 120 3.09 12.89 36.16
CA ALA A 120 3.33 12.90 37.60
C ALA A 120 2.76 14.17 38.28
N GLU A 121 2.75 15.29 37.56
CA GLU A 121 2.32 16.61 38.05
C GLU A 121 0.80 16.83 37.91
N ASP A 122 0.13 16.17 36.96
CA ASP A 122 -1.30 16.36 36.67
C ASP A 122 -2.18 15.23 37.24
N GLU A 123 -2.77 15.48 38.41
CA GLU A 123 -3.72 14.56 39.07
C GLU A 123 -5.00 14.33 38.25
N SER A 124 -5.41 15.28 37.41
CA SER A 124 -6.64 15.14 36.61
C SER A 124 -6.48 14.04 35.55
N ILE A 125 -5.30 13.93 34.95
CA ILE A 125 -4.98 12.90 33.95
C ILE A 125 -4.94 11.51 34.60
N LYS A 126 -4.43 11.42 35.84
CA LYS A 126 -4.35 10.14 36.58
C LYS A 126 -5.72 9.52 36.85
N ASN A 127 -6.77 10.36 36.97
CA ASN A 127 -8.14 9.90 37.12
C ASN A 127 -8.75 9.32 35.83
N VAL A 128 -8.17 9.61 34.66
CA VAL A 128 -8.70 9.20 33.34
C VAL A 128 -7.90 8.04 32.74
N CYS A 129 -6.57 8.01 32.94
CA CYS A 129 -5.71 7.00 32.34
C CYS A 129 -4.41 6.79 33.13
N ASN A 130 -3.73 5.68 32.85
CA ASN A 130 -2.41 5.40 33.41
C ASN A 130 -1.26 5.79 32.46
N PHE A 131 -0.08 6.02 33.03
CA PHE A 131 1.10 6.39 32.24
C PHE A 131 1.43 5.40 31.10
N PRO A 132 1.43 4.06 31.31
CA PRO A 132 1.66 3.11 30.24
C PRO A 132 0.71 3.27 29.04
N GLN A 133 -0.58 3.55 29.29
CA GLN A 133 -1.55 3.81 28.22
C GLN A 133 -1.22 5.06 27.43
N LEU A 134 -0.88 6.16 28.11
CA LEU A 134 -0.47 7.41 27.44
C LEU A 134 0.79 7.22 26.61
N LEU A 135 1.79 6.53 27.16
CA LEU A 135 3.03 6.22 26.46
C LEU A 135 2.76 5.36 25.23
N GLN A 136 1.89 4.35 25.34
CA GLN A 136 1.50 3.53 24.21
C GLN A 136 0.81 4.36 23.10
N ILE A 137 -0.09 5.27 23.46
CA ILE A 137 -0.74 6.17 22.49
C ILE A 137 0.30 7.05 21.78
N LEU A 138 1.24 7.65 22.53
CA LEU A 138 2.32 8.45 21.96
C LEU A 138 3.16 7.63 20.97
N LEU A 139 3.60 6.43 21.37
CA LEU A 139 4.41 5.54 20.54
C LEU A 139 3.67 5.13 19.27
N GLN A 140 2.38 4.81 19.36
CA GLN A 140 1.55 4.46 18.20
C GLN A 140 1.41 5.64 17.24
N ARG A 141 1.16 6.86 17.74
CA ARG A 141 1.04 8.06 16.91
C ARG A 141 2.35 8.41 16.22
N VAL A 142 3.48 8.34 16.93
CA VAL A 142 4.82 8.56 16.36
C VAL A 142 5.12 7.51 15.28
N GLN A 143 4.85 6.22 15.56
CA GLN A 143 5.05 5.17 14.57
C GLN A 143 4.17 5.36 13.33
N HIS A 144 2.93 5.80 13.52
CA HIS A 144 2.02 6.09 12.41
C HIS A 144 2.54 7.23 11.54
N ALA A 145 2.93 8.35 12.15
CA ALA A 145 3.51 9.49 11.46
C ALA A 145 4.80 9.12 10.70
N ARG A 146 5.66 8.28 11.28
CA ARG A 146 6.86 7.77 10.61
C ARG A 146 6.50 6.92 9.40
N SER A 147 5.53 6.03 9.54
CA SER A 147 5.07 5.17 8.44
C SER A 147 4.53 6.00 7.28
N GLU A 148 3.63 6.94 7.55
CA GLU A 148 3.04 7.81 6.51
C GLU A 148 4.09 8.70 5.85
N SER A 149 4.97 9.33 6.65
CA SER A 149 6.06 10.17 6.13
C SER A 149 7.01 9.36 5.24
N PHE A 150 7.31 8.12 5.64
CA PHE A 150 8.17 7.24 4.86
C PHE A 150 7.49 6.75 3.58
N ILE A 151 6.19 6.43 3.60
CA ILE A 151 5.41 6.10 2.40
C ILE A 151 5.47 7.25 1.39
N LEU A 152 5.20 8.49 1.83
CA LEU A 152 5.25 9.66 0.95
C LEU A 152 6.65 9.94 0.43
N THR A 153 7.68 9.82 1.28
CA THR A 153 9.07 9.96 0.86
C THR A 153 9.44 8.95 -0.23
N LEU A 154 9.04 7.67 -0.06
CA LEU A 154 9.25 6.65 -1.07
C LEU A 154 8.46 6.96 -2.34
N ALA A 155 7.18 7.33 -2.23
CA ALA A 155 6.35 7.67 -3.39
C ALA A 155 6.95 8.81 -4.20
N SER A 156 7.42 9.88 -3.55
CA SER A 156 8.16 10.96 -4.22
C SER A 156 9.46 10.48 -4.88
N ALA A 157 10.20 9.57 -4.25
CA ALA A 157 11.43 9.03 -4.84
C ALA A 157 11.18 8.12 -6.05
N TYR A 158 10.04 7.43 -6.10
CA TYR A 158 9.62 6.57 -7.20
C TYR A 158 8.79 7.29 -8.27
N GLU A 159 8.43 8.57 -8.05
CA GLU A 159 7.66 9.34 -9.02
C GLU A 159 8.38 9.43 -10.37
N GLY A 160 7.66 9.10 -11.44
CA GLY A 160 8.22 9.07 -12.81
C GLY A 160 8.99 7.80 -13.16
N TYR A 161 9.16 6.86 -12.23
CA TYR A 161 9.73 5.55 -12.51
C TYR A 161 8.64 4.48 -12.59
N GLN A 162 8.82 3.54 -13.52
CA GLN A 162 8.20 2.23 -13.42
C GLN A 162 8.92 1.40 -12.37
N PHE A 163 8.16 0.80 -11.46
CA PHE A 163 8.68 -0.08 -10.45
C PHE A 163 7.90 -1.38 -10.35
N TYR A 164 8.59 -2.40 -9.86
CA TYR A 164 8.10 -3.74 -9.68
C TYR A 164 8.14 -4.12 -8.21
N LEU A 165 7.18 -4.96 -7.83
CA LEU A 165 7.00 -5.45 -6.47
C LEU A 165 7.29 -6.96 -6.46
N PRO A 166 8.52 -7.39 -6.09
CA PRO A 166 8.87 -8.81 -5.99
C PRO A 166 7.88 -9.60 -5.15
N SER A 167 7.52 -10.78 -5.64
CA SER A 167 6.57 -11.68 -5.02
C SER A 167 7.27 -12.72 -4.14
N PHE A 168 6.76 -12.94 -2.94
CA PHE A 168 7.20 -13.99 -2.02
C PHE A 168 6.01 -14.83 -1.56
N ILE A 169 6.24 -15.99 -0.96
CA ILE A 169 5.21 -16.92 -0.50
C ILE A 169 5.46 -17.31 0.96
N ASP A 170 4.42 -17.36 1.79
CA ASP A 170 4.51 -17.97 3.13
C ASP A 170 4.34 -19.50 3.09
N PHE A 171 4.48 -20.17 4.23
CA PHE A 171 4.34 -21.63 4.29
C PHE A 171 2.95 -22.16 3.92
N ARG A 172 1.94 -21.29 3.81
CA ARG A 172 0.56 -21.61 3.44
C ARG A 172 0.27 -21.38 1.96
N GLY A 173 1.25 -20.88 1.20
CA GLY A 173 1.06 -20.52 -0.21
C GLY A 173 0.55 -19.09 -0.44
N ARG A 174 0.43 -18.26 0.60
CA ARG A 174 -0.04 -16.87 0.45
C ARG A 174 1.06 -15.99 -0.09
N ILE A 175 0.69 -15.09 -1.00
CA ILE A 175 1.65 -14.23 -1.71
C ILE A 175 1.82 -12.90 -0.99
N TYR A 176 3.07 -12.53 -0.73
CA TYR A 176 3.47 -11.29 -0.07
C TYR A 176 4.35 -10.43 -0.97
N ARG A 177 4.48 -9.16 -0.56
CA ARG A 177 5.42 -8.18 -1.09
C ARG A 177 6.30 -7.72 0.06
N SER A 178 7.50 -7.23 -0.27
CA SER A 178 8.41 -6.65 0.71
C SER A 178 8.33 -5.12 0.66
N GLY A 179 8.56 -4.47 1.79
CA GLY A 179 8.49 -3.01 1.94
C GLY A 179 7.12 -2.53 2.44
N ILE A 180 6.89 -1.22 2.35
CA ILE A 180 5.65 -0.58 2.82
C ILE A 180 4.91 0.22 1.73
N LEU A 181 5.47 0.28 0.52
CA LEU A 181 4.84 0.92 -0.63
C LEU A 181 4.38 -0.18 -1.59
N HIS A 182 3.26 -0.84 -1.23
CA HIS A 182 2.62 -1.86 -2.07
C HIS A 182 1.13 -2.00 -1.78
N PHE A 183 0.37 -2.58 -2.72
CA PHE A 183 -1.09 -2.67 -2.66
C PHE A 183 -1.67 -3.58 -1.54
N HIS A 184 -0.85 -4.35 -0.81
CA HIS A 184 -1.31 -5.04 0.41
C HIS A 184 -1.33 -4.14 1.66
N GLU A 185 -0.70 -2.96 1.62
CA GLU A 185 -0.59 -2.08 2.79
C GLU A 185 -1.87 -1.31 3.10
N ARG A 186 -1.78 -0.31 3.99
CA ARG A 186 -2.88 0.57 4.38
C ARG A 186 -3.33 1.50 3.25
N ASP A 187 -4.44 2.18 3.50
CA ASP A 187 -5.14 3.07 2.58
C ASP A 187 -4.23 4.02 1.79
N LEU A 188 -3.36 4.78 2.50
CA LEU A 188 -2.42 5.72 1.89
C LEU A 188 -1.45 5.06 0.88
N ALA A 189 -0.92 3.88 1.18
CA ALA A 189 -0.01 3.21 0.25
C ALA A 189 -0.76 2.70 -0.99
N ARG A 190 -2.00 2.22 -0.83
CA ARG A 190 -2.82 1.74 -1.96
C ARG A 190 -3.23 2.86 -2.90
N SER A 191 -3.60 4.03 -2.37
CA SER A 191 -4.03 5.18 -3.15
C SER A 191 -2.94 5.78 -4.05
N LEU A 192 -1.67 5.47 -3.74
CA LEU A 192 -0.49 6.01 -4.42
C LEU A 192 0.05 5.10 -5.51
N ILE A 193 -0.48 3.89 -5.70
CA ILE A 193 0.06 2.90 -6.63
C ILE A 193 -0.97 2.63 -7.73
N VAL A 194 -0.53 2.78 -8.98
CA VAL A 194 -1.31 2.51 -10.19
C VAL A 194 -0.59 1.47 -11.05
N PHE A 195 -1.31 0.78 -11.93
CA PHE A 195 -0.65 -0.04 -12.95
C PHE A 195 0.09 0.88 -13.93
N ALA A 196 1.32 0.52 -14.29
CA ALA A 196 2.02 1.29 -15.31
C ALA A 196 1.39 1.03 -16.69
N PRO A 197 1.27 2.05 -17.55
CA PRO A 197 0.79 1.86 -18.91
C PRO A 197 1.72 0.90 -19.68
N ASN A 198 1.12 0.00 -20.46
CA ASN A 198 1.86 -0.79 -21.41
C ASN A 198 2.03 0.04 -22.70
N PRO A 199 3.26 0.34 -23.14
CA PRO A 199 3.49 1.20 -24.31
C PRO A 199 2.96 0.60 -25.63
N TYR A 200 2.59 -0.69 -25.63
CA TYR A 200 2.01 -1.39 -26.77
C TYR A 200 0.48 -1.43 -26.76
N ASP A 201 -0.17 -1.00 -25.68
CA ASP A 201 -1.63 -0.95 -25.63
C ASP A 201 -2.12 0.26 -26.42
N SER A 202 -2.90 0.01 -27.47
CA SER A 202 -3.61 1.07 -28.20
C SER A 202 -4.78 1.57 -27.36
N TYR A 203 -5.04 2.88 -27.38
CA TYR A 203 -6.23 3.46 -26.76
C TYR A 203 -7.50 2.78 -27.31
N ASP A 204 -8.31 2.25 -26.41
CA ASP A 204 -9.61 1.67 -26.70
C ASP A 204 -10.69 2.41 -25.89
N SER A 205 -11.55 3.14 -26.61
CA SER A 205 -12.60 3.95 -26.00
C SER A 205 -13.65 3.13 -25.23
N GLU A 206 -13.90 1.88 -25.63
CA GLU A 206 -14.87 1.03 -24.95
C GLU A 206 -14.27 0.48 -23.65
N ILE A 207 -12.98 0.14 -23.65
CA ILE A 207 -12.24 -0.21 -22.43
C ILE A 207 -12.22 0.98 -21.45
N ASP A 208 -11.88 2.19 -21.92
CA ASP A 208 -11.90 3.40 -21.08
C ASP A 208 -13.28 3.62 -20.45
N LYS A 209 -14.35 3.56 -21.26
CA LYS A 209 -15.73 3.72 -20.77
C LYS A 209 -16.09 2.67 -19.71
N ARG A 210 -15.66 1.43 -19.90
CA ARG A 210 -15.91 0.34 -18.94
C ARG A 210 -15.12 0.54 -17.64
N CYS A 211 -13.85 0.94 -17.73
CA CYS A 211 -13.02 1.29 -16.58
C CYS A 211 -13.60 2.47 -15.79
N ARG A 212 -14.03 3.54 -16.46
CA ARG A 212 -14.70 4.69 -15.82
C ARG A 212 -15.99 4.28 -15.11
N LYS A 213 -16.81 3.42 -15.73
CA LYS A 213 -18.02 2.88 -15.08
C LYS A 213 -17.67 2.10 -13.81
N ILE A 214 -16.63 1.26 -13.84
CA ILE A 214 -16.15 0.55 -12.65
C ILE A 214 -15.68 1.54 -11.59
N LEU A 215 -14.96 2.59 -12.00
CA LEU A 215 -14.49 3.63 -11.09
C LEU A 215 -15.62 4.38 -10.39
N TYR A 216 -16.64 4.83 -11.13
CA TYR A 216 -17.82 5.50 -10.57
C TYR A 216 -18.54 4.63 -9.53
N CYS A 217 -18.55 3.31 -9.74
CA CYS A 217 -19.07 2.37 -8.75
C CYS A 217 -18.09 2.13 -7.59
N SER A 218 -16.78 2.13 -7.82
CA SER A 218 -15.77 1.79 -6.80
C SER A 218 -15.51 2.91 -5.81
N ALA A 219 -15.47 4.17 -6.25
CA ALA A 219 -15.19 5.33 -5.41
C ALA A 219 -16.11 5.35 -4.17
N PRO A 220 -17.44 5.25 -4.30
CA PRO A 220 -18.33 5.22 -3.14
C PRO A 220 -18.06 4.06 -2.18
N PHE A 221 -17.64 2.87 -2.64
CA PHE A 221 -17.32 1.75 -1.74
C PHE A 221 -16.15 2.05 -0.80
N HIS A 222 -15.27 2.99 -1.16
CA HIS A 222 -14.25 3.51 -0.25
C HIS A 222 -14.83 4.46 0.80
N TYR A 223 -15.98 5.07 0.52
CA TYR A 223 -16.72 5.91 1.46
C TYR A 223 -17.55 5.08 2.45
N LYS A 224 -18.47 4.24 1.94
CA LYS A 224 -19.35 3.38 2.74
C LYS A 224 -19.72 2.09 2.00
N SER A 225 -20.41 1.17 2.68
CA SER A 225 -20.91 -0.05 2.01
C SER A 225 -22.23 0.20 1.30
N PHE A 226 -22.43 -0.47 0.17
CA PHE A 226 -23.65 -0.47 -0.63
C PHE A 226 -24.07 -1.91 -0.92
N GLN A 227 -25.35 -2.12 -1.22
CA GLN A 227 -25.89 -3.44 -1.58
C GLN A 227 -25.73 -3.74 -3.07
N SER A 228 -25.57 -2.72 -3.90
CA SER A 228 -25.42 -2.89 -5.35
C SER A 228 -24.51 -1.83 -5.99
N TYR A 229 -24.02 -2.13 -7.20
CA TYR A 229 -23.27 -1.16 -8.01
C TYR A 229 -24.14 0.01 -8.48
N THR A 230 -25.44 -0.22 -8.71
CA THR A 230 -26.39 0.82 -9.10
C THR A 230 -26.54 1.85 -7.98
N GLU A 231 -26.81 1.39 -6.76
CA GLU A 231 -26.94 2.24 -5.57
C GLU A 231 -25.66 3.05 -5.30
N SER A 232 -24.49 2.40 -5.44
CA SER A 232 -23.20 3.07 -5.33
C SER A 232 -23.06 4.21 -6.35
N ASN A 233 -23.34 3.94 -7.62
CA ASN A 233 -23.24 4.92 -8.70
C ASN A 233 -24.26 6.07 -8.57
N GLU A 234 -25.49 5.79 -8.12
CA GLU A 234 -26.49 6.81 -7.80
C GLU A 234 -25.98 7.73 -6.68
N TRP A 235 -25.48 7.15 -5.59
CA TRP A 235 -24.90 7.92 -4.49
C TRP A 235 -23.74 8.80 -4.95
N TYR A 236 -22.85 8.30 -5.83
CA TYR A 236 -21.79 9.14 -6.39
C TYR A 236 -22.36 10.37 -7.11
N ASN A 237 -23.35 10.16 -7.99
CA ASN A 237 -23.93 11.24 -8.77
C ASN A 237 -24.68 12.26 -7.92
N ASP A 238 -25.34 11.81 -6.85
CA ASP A 238 -26.05 12.68 -5.91
C ASP A 238 -25.11 13.53 -5.06
N ASN A 239 -23.90 13.04 -4.78
CA ASN A 239 -22.95 13.69 -3.86
C ASN A 239 -21.77 14.38 -4.56
N LYS A 240 -21.53 14.15 -5.86
CA LYS A 240 -20.37 14.72 -6.56
C LYS A 240 -20.29 16.24 -6.51
N SER A 241 -21.43 16.92 -6.52
CA SER A 241 -21.48 18.38 -6.39
C SER A 241 -21.02 18.86 -5.01
N SER A 242 -21.05 18.03 -3.97
CA SER A 242 -20.59 18.38 -2.63
C SER A 242 -19.07 18.31 -2.50
N PHE A 243 -18.43 17.29 -3.08
CA PHE A 243 -16.99 17.08 -2.92
C PHE A 243 -16.14 17.58 -4.09
N ASN A 244 -16.72 17.84 -5.27
CA ASN A 244 -15.99 18.26 -6.47
C ASN A 244 -15.98 19.79 -6.68
N THR A 245 -16.14 20.59 -5.63
CA THR A 245 -16.10 22.07 -5.74
C THR A 245 -14.69 22.62 -5.54
N SER A 246 -13.89 21.97 -4.69
CA SER A 246 -12.50 22.33 -4.39
C SER A 246 -11.74 21.16 -3.77
N ASP A 247 -10.43 21.30 -3.64
CA ASP A 247 -9.60 20.31 -2.94
C ASP A 247 -9.97 20.20 -1.46
N HIS A 248 -10.35 21.31 -0.82
CA HIS A 248 -10.77 21.32 0.58
C HIS A 248 -12.11 20.59 0.76
N SER A 249 -13.09 20.85 -0.11
CA SER A 249 -14.38 20.12 -0.05
C SER A 249 -14.20 18.62 -0.24
N LEU A 250 -13.25 18.21 -1.08
CA LEU A 250 -12.93 16.79 -1.26
C LEU A 250 -12.33 16.19 0.02
N ILE A 251 -11.43 16.91 0.69
CA ILE A 251 -10.80 16.47 1.94
C ILE A 251 -11.82 16.38 3.08
N GLU A 252 -12.63 17.42 3.28
CA GLU A 252 -13.69 17.43 4.30
C GLU A 252 -14.68 16.30 4.10
N PHE A 253 -15.07 16.05 2.85
CA PHE A 253 -15.97 14.95 2.53
C PHE A 253 -15.28 13.59 2.79
N ALA A 254 -14.03 13.43 2.35
CA ALA A 254 -13.27 12.19 2.51
C ALA A 254 -12.97 11.83 3.99
N LEU A 255 -13.02 12.79 4.92
CA LEU A 255 -12.86 12.55 6.35
C LEU A 255 -13.82 11.48 6.89
N HIS A 256 -15.01 11.38 6.30
CA HIS A 256 -16.05 10.44 6.70
C HIS A 256 -15.99 9.10 5.95
N ALA A 257 -15.03 8.93 5.03
CA ALA A 257 -14.87 7.71 4.27
C ALA A 257 -14.21 6.60 5.11
N LYS A 258 -14.59 5.34 4.85
CA LYS A 258 -13.89 4.16 5.40
C LYS A 258 -12.43 4.09 4.97
N LYS A 259 -12.10 4.62 3.79
CA LYS A 259 -10.79 4.62 3.14
C LYS A 259 -10.57 5.99 2.46
N PRO A 260 -10.24 7.04 3.21
CA PRO A 260 -10.15 8.41 2.72
C PRO A 260 -9.23 8.59 1.50
N PHE A 261 -8.04 8.00 1.51
CA PHE A 261 -7.08 8.22 0.43
C PHE A 261 -7.45 7.48 -0.85
N GLN A 262 -7.93 6.24 -0.77
CA GLN A 262 -8.45 5.55 -1.96
C GLN A 262 -9.70 6.23 -2.52
N PHE A 263 -10.58 6.76 -1.66
CA PHE A 263 -11.72 7.58 -2.10
C PHE A 263 -11.25 8.81 -2.89
N ILE A 264 -10.35 9.61 -2.29
CA ILE A 264 -9.74 10.78 -2.94
C ILE A 264 -9.09 10.38 -4.27
N ALA A 265 -8.27 9.33 -4.29
CA ALA A 265 -7.55 8.91 -5.49
C ALA A 265 -8.49 8.52 -6.64
N ASN A 266 -9.60 7.83 -6.35
CA ASN A 266 -10.59 7.47 -7.37
C ASN A 266 -11.37 8.71 -7.85
N VAL A 267 -11.73 9.63 -6.97
CA VAL A 267 -12.39 10.90 -7.35
C VAL A 267 -11.48 11.75 -8.24
N LEU A 268 -10.20 11.89 -7.87
CA LEU A 268 -9.22 12.61 -8.69
C LEU A 268 -9.12 11.99 -10.09
N SER A 269 -9.07 10.65 -10.16
CA SER A 269 -8.99 9.93 -11.44
C SER A 269 -10.23 10.12 -12.32
N LEU A 270 -11.42 10.24 -11.71
CA LEU A 270 -12.68 10.44 -12.43
C LEU A 270 -12.83 11.89 -12.91
N GLU A 271 -12.67 12.85 -12.00
CA GLU A 271 -13.11 14.23 -12.21
C GLU A 271 -12.05 15.09 -12.88
N ARG A 272 -10.76 14.80 -12.68
CA ARG A 272 -9.67 15.54 -13.33
C ARG A 272 -9.33 15.02 -14.73
N LYS A 273 -10.07 14.01 -15.21
CA LYS A 273 -9.89 13.35 -16.51
C LYS A 273 -8.45 12.88 -16.73
N THR A 274 -7.88 12.26 -15.72
CA THR A 274 -6.61 11.57 -15.89
C THR A 274 -6.72 10.48 -16.94
N ASP A 275 -5.57 10.16 -17.55
CA ASP A 275 -5.42 9.01 -18.44
C ASP A 275 -5.93 7.73 -17.74
N PRO A 276 -6.72 6.87 -18.40
CA PRO A 276 -7.18 5.59 -17.82
C PRO A 276 -6.06 4.66 -17.32
N SER A 277 -4.79 4.93 -17.64
CA SER A 277 -3.63 4.28 -17.03
C SER A 277 -3.32 4.74 -15.59
N THR A 278 -3.98 5.77 -15.07
CA THR A 278 -3.75 6.31 -13.72
C THR A 278 -4.73 5.79 -12.67
N ILE A 279 -5.49 4.74 -12.97
CA ILE A 279 -6.48 4.20 -12.04
C ILE A 279 -5.76 3.51 -10.88
N PRO A 280 -6.00 3.91 -9.61
CA PRO A 280 -5.34 3.30 -8.47
C PRO A 280 -5.67 1.81 -8.38
N VAL A 281 -4.72 1.03 -7.88
CA VAL A 281 -4.93 -0.40 -7.60
C VAL A 281 -5.85 -0.53 -6.38
N THR A 282 -7.17 -0.46 -6.60
CA THR A 282 -8.20 -0.58 -5.55
C THR A 282 -8.92 -1.92 -5.60
#